data_AF-A0A358XP00-F1
#
_entry.id   AF-A0A358XP00-F1
#
_cell.length_a   1.000
_cell.length_b   1.000
_cell.length_c   1.000
_cell.angle_alpha   90.00
_cell.angle_beta   90.00
_cell.angle_gamma   90.00
#
_symmetry.space_group_name_H-M   'P 1'
#
loop_
_entity.id
_entity.type
_entity.pdbx_description
1 polymer ?
#
loop_
_entity_poly.entity_id
_entity_poly.type
_entity_poly.pdbx_seq_one_letter_code
_entity_poly.pdbx_strand_id
1 'polypeptide(L)'
;MESNQVESRIEHKILRCLKDGDMQAFSLVYNFYWDGLYDFALRLMKEEALAQDVLHDVFTELWARHKRLNIQSSLKDYLFICTKNRCFKLLRKLRR
;
A
#
# COMPACT_ATOMS: atom_id res chain seq x y z
N MET A 1 3.31 -23.92 -13.50
CA MET A 1 4.43 -22.96 -13.69
C MET A 1 4.06 -21.73 -14.51
N GLU A 2 2.91 -21.70 -15.20
CA GLU A 2 2.44 -20.52 -15.96
C GLU A 2 1.83 -19.40 -15.10
N SER A 3 1.28 -19.72 -13.93
CA SER A 3 0.57 -18.76 -13.07
C SER A 3 1.46 -17.59 -12.60
N ASN A 4 2.75 -17.85 -12.34
CA ASN A 4 3.67 -16.87 -11.75
C ASN A 4 4.16 -15.81 -12.77
N GLN A 5 4.13 -16.12 -14.07
CA GLN A 5 4.51 -15.14 -15.11
C GLN A 5 3.38 -14.19 -15.49
N VAL A 6 2.12 -14.65 -15.41
CA VAL A 6 0.95 -13.83 -15.74
C VAL A 6 0.69 -12.77 -14.67
N GLU A 7 0.79 -13.15 -13.39
CA GLU A 7 0.66 -12.22 -12.25
C GLU A 7 1.67 -11.08 -12.33
N SER A 8 2.93 -11.40 -12.67
CA SER A 8 3.97 -10.38 -12.84
C SER A 8 3.65 -9.39 -13.96
N ARG A 9 3.12 -9.83 -15.11
CA ARG A 9 2.76 -8.92 -16.23
C ARG A 9 1.61 -7.98 -15.88
N ILE A 10 0.62 -8.47 -15.14
CA ILE A 10 -0.52 -7.65 -14.68
C ILE A 10 -0.03 -6.59 -13.69
N GLU A 11 0.80 -6.98 -12.72
CA GLU A 11 1.38 -6.05 -11.74
C GLU A 11 2.20 -4.95 -12.43
N HIS A 12 3.06 -5.31 -13.39
CA HIS A 12 3.81 -4.31 -14.17
C HIS A 12 2.90 -3.33 -14.92
N LYS A 13 1.77 -3.79 -15.46
CA LYS A 13 0.79 -2.92 -16.13
C LYS A 13 0.15 -1.95 -15.14
N ILE A 14 -0.29 -2.46 -13.98
CA ILE A 14 -0.87 -1.63 -12.90
C ILE A 14 0.13 -0.57 -12.45
N LEU A 15 1.39 -0.95 -12.23
CA LEU A 15 2.45 -0.02 -11.82
C LEU A 15 2.72 1.06 -12.88
N ARG A 16 2.66 0.72 -14.17
CA ARG A 16 2.76 1.71 -15.25
C ARG A 16 1.57 2.68 -15.21
N CYS A 17 0.34 2.18 -15.18
CA CYS A 17 -0.86 3.01 -15.11
C CYS A 17 -0.84 3.94 -13.87
N LEU A 18 -0.41 3.43 -12.71
CA LEU A 18 -0.19 4.24 -11.51
C LEU A 18 0.80 5.38 -11.77
N LYS A 19 1.96 5.10 -12.39
CA LYS A 19 2.97 6.13 -12.72
C LYS A 19 2.46 7.20 -13.68
N ASP A 20 1.57 6.81 -14.59
CA ASP A 20 0.94 7.71 -15.55
C ASP A 20 -0.17 8.57 -14.90
N GLY A 21 -0.51 8.33 -13.63
CA GLY A 21 -1.55 9.06 -12.90
C GLY A 21 -2.96 8.55 -13.19
N ASP A 22 -3.11 7.29 -13.58
CA ASP A 22 -4.41 6.67 -13.80
C ASP A 22 -5.16 6.44 -12.47
N MET A 23 -6.24 7.20 -12.26
CA MET A 23 -7.08 7.10 -11.07
C MET A 23 -7.81 5.74 -10.96
N GLN A 24 -8.10 5.07 -12.09
CA GLN A 24 -8.72 3.75 -12.05
C GLN A 24 -7.73 2.71 -11.55
N ALA A 25 -6.47 2.77 -11.99
CA ALA A 25 -5.42 1.90 -11.49
C ALA A 25 -5.18 2.10 -9.98
N PHE A 26 -5.17 3.36 -9.52
CA PHE A 26 -5.12 3.66 -8.10
C PHE A 26 -6.31 3.10 -7.32
N SER A 27 -7.53 3.29 -7.83
CA SER A 27 -8.74 2.79 -7.18
C SER A 27 -8.76 1.26 -7.08
N LEU A 28 -8.28 0.57 -8.12
CA LEU A 28 -8.13 -0.89 -8.11
C LEU A 28 -7.14 -1.35 -7.04
N VAL A 29 -5.97 -0.71 -6.96
CA VAL A 29 -4.96 -1.02 -5.94
C VAL A 29 -5.48 -0.73 -4.54
N TYR A 30 -6.14 0.42 -4.35
CA TYR A 30 -6.76 0.78 -3.09
C TYR A 30 -7.75 -0.29 -2.63
N ASN A 31 -8.77 -0.57 -3.44
CA ASN A 31 -9.82 -1.52 -3.09
C ASN A 31 -9.29 -2.94 -2.87
N PHE A 32 -8.31 -3.37 -3.67
CA PHE A 32 -7.75 -4.71 -3.56
C PHE A 32 -6.93 -4.91 -2.28
N TYR A 33 -6.16 -3.91 -1.87
CA TYR A 33 -5.27 -4.05 -0.70
C TYR A 33 -5.87 -3.48 0.59
N TRP A 34 -6.96 -2.71 0.54
CA TRP A 34 -7.53 -2.03 1.71
C TRP A 34 -7.79 -2.99 2.87
N ASP A 35 -8.64 -4.01 2.67
CA ASP A 35 -9.06 -4.91 3.75
C ASP A 35 -7.86 -5.65 4.37
N GLY A 36 -6.98 -6.20 3.53
CA GLY A 36 -5.81 -6.95 4.00
C GLY A 36 -4.79 -6.09 4.75
N LEU A 37 -4.58 -4.85 4.32
CA LEU A 37 -3.71 -3.91 5.03
C LEU A 37 -4.38 -3.33 6.27
N TYR A 38 -5.71 -3.19 6.27
CA TYR A 38 -6.49 -2.72 7.41
C TYR A 38 -6.41 -3.72 8.56
N ASP A 39 -6.71 -4.99 8.30
CA ASP A 39 -6.58 -6.06 9.29
C ASP A 39 -5.15 -6.19 9.82
N PHE A 40 -4.16 -5.95 8.97
CA PHE A 40 -2.76 -5.93 9.38
C PHE A 40 -2.43 -4.73 10.29
N ALA A 41 -2.85 -3.53 9.91
CA ALA A 41 -2.66 -2.32 10.71
C ALA A 41 -3.41 -2.39 12.04
N LEU A 42 -4.66 -2.87 12.04
CA LEU A 42 -5.50 -3.01 13.22
C LEU A 42 -4.87 -3.97 14.25
N ARG A 43 -4.30 -5.09 13.81
CA ARG A 43 -3.57 -6.01 14.71
C ARG A 43 -2.36 -5.37 15.38
N LEU A 44 -1.71 -4.40 14.73
CA LEU A 44 -0.55 -3.68 15.26
C LEU A 44 -0.95 -2.51 16.16
N MET A 45 -1.96 -1.74 15.76
CA MET A 45 -2.39 -0.50 16.43
C MET A 45 -3.39 -0.76 17.55
N LYS A 46 -4.17 -1.84 17.46
CA LYS A 46 -5.26 -2.22 18.39
C LYS A 46 -6.33 -1.14 18.57
N GLU A 47 -6.46 -0.25 17.61
CA GLU A 47 -7.40 0.86 17.59
C GLU A 47 -7.77 1.14 16.13
N GLU A 48 -9.06 1.27 15.84
CA GLU A 48 -9.60 1.33 14.49
C GLU A 48 -9.28 2.66 13.80
N ALA A 49 -9.44 3.79 14.50
CA ALA A 49 -9.19 5.11 13.93
C ALA A 49 -7.71 5.26 13.52
N LEU A 50 -6.78 4.81 14.36
CA LEU A 50 -5.34 4.82 14.07
C LEU A 50 -5.00 3.88 12.90
N ALA A 51 -5.69 2.74 12.76
CA ALA A 51 -5.48 1.83 11.63
C ALA A 51 -5.96 2.46 10.31
N GLN A 52 -7.12 3.13 10.32
CA GLN A 52 -7.64 3.87 9.17
C GLN A 52 -6.72 5.04 8.79
N ASP A 53 -6.26 5.82 9.77
CA ASP A 53 -5.32 6.93 9.55
C ASP A 53 -4.01 6.44 8.93
N VAL A 54 -3.48 5.31 9.40
CA VAL A 54 -2.29 4.69 8.82
C VAL A 54 -2.50 4.36 7.35
N LEU A 55 -3.62 3.73 6.98
CA LEU A 55 -3.89 3.40 5.59
C LEU A 55 -4.09 4.64 4.72
N HIS A 56 -4.82 5.62 5.24
CA HIS A 56 -5.03 6.88 4.54
C HIS A 56 -3.69 7.54 4.21
N ASP A 57 -2.77 7.59 5.18
CA ASP A 57 -1.41 8.08 5.00
C ASP A 57 -0.62 7.29 3.94
N VAL A 58 -0.71 5.95 3.98
CA VAL A 58 0.02 5.07 3.05
C VAL A 58 -0.46 5.27 1.62
N PHE A 59 -1.77 5.26 1.39
CA PHE A 59 -2.34 5.44 0.05
C PHE A 59 -2.18 6.86 -0.46
N THR A 60 -2.27 7.87 0.42
CA THR A 60 -1.97 9.26 0.07
C THR A 60 -0.50 9.43 -0.33
N GLU A 61 0.44 8.79 0.38
CA GLU A 61 1.85 8.82 0.04
C GLU A 61 2.14 8.07 -1.27
N LEU A 62 1.48 6.92 -1.50
CA LEU A 62 1.54 6.17 -2.75
C LEU A 62 1.13 7.07 -3.92
N TRP A 63 -0.03 7.72 -3.81
CA TRP A 63 -0.51 8.63 -4.85
C TRP A 63 0.40 9.85 -5.01
N ALA A 64 0.83 10.50 -3.93
CA ALA A 64 1.71 11.66 -4.01
C ALA A 64 3.06 11.34 -4.68
N ARG A 65 3.51 10.08 -4.59
CA ARG A 65 4.78 9.63 -5.17
C ARG A 65 4.64 8.80 -6.44
N HIS A 66 3.42 8.64 -6.99
CA HIS A 66 3.12 7.72 -8.08
C HIS A 66 4.12 7.80 -9.25
N LYS A 67 4.45 9.02 -9.72
CA LYS A 67 5.40 9.25 -10.84
C LYS A 67 6.82 8.76 -10.58
N ARG A 68 7.23 8.70 -9.31
CA ARG A 68 8.59 8.31 -8.87
C ARG A 68 8.62 6.95 -8.20
N LEU A 69 7.55 6.16 -8.28
CA LEU A 69 7.53 4.82 -7.71
C LEU A 69 8.61 3.95 -8.37
N ASN A 70 9.55 3.46 -7.58
CA ASN A 70 10.53 2.49 -8.02
C ASN A 70 10.39 1.24 -7.15
N ILE A 71 9.44 0.39 -7.52
CA ILE A 71 9.15 -0.85 -6.80
C ILE A 71 9.97 -1.95 -7.47
N GLN A 72 11.01 -2.40 -6.76
CA GLN A 72 11.92 -3.48 -7.19
C GLN A 72 11.43 -4.87 -6.74
N SER A 73 10.51 -4.90 -5.78
CA SER A 73 9.81 -6.09 -5.28
C SER A 73 8.40 -6.19 -5.88
N SER A 74 7.48 -6.91 -5.23
CA SER A 74 6.04 -6.81 -5.53
C SER A 74 5.42 -5.52 -4.95
N LEU A 75 4.32 -5.06 -5.54
CA LEU A 75 3.49 -3.96 -5.01
C LEU A 75 2.91 -4.35 -3.65
N LYS A 76 2.54 -5.62 -3.46
CA LYS A 76 2.08 -6.17 -2.19
C LYS A 76 3.12 -5.94 -1.09
N ASP A 77 4.35 -6.42 -1.28
CA ASP A 77 5.40 -6.30 -0.25
C ASP A 77 5.71 -4.84 0.07
N TYR A 78 5.75 -4.00 -0.96
CA TYR A 78 5.92 -2.55 -0.80
C TYR A 78 4.86 -1.95 0.13
N LEU A 79 3.58 -2.23 -0.12
CA LEU A 79 2.47 -1.69 0.67
C LEU A 79 2.49 -2.21 2.12
N PHE A 80 2.70 -3.50 2.34
CA PHE A 80 2.80 -4.06 3.69
C PHE A 80 3.97 -3.47 4.48
N ILE A 81 5.13 -3.24 3.84
CA ILE A 81 6.27 -2.58 4.46
C ILE A 81 5.94 -1.13 4.82
N CYS A 82 5.33 -0.37 3.90
CA CYS A 82 4.90 1.01 4.16
C CYS A 82 3.93 1.08 5.35
N THR A 83 2.91 0.23 5.37
CA THR A 83 1.93 0.15 6.47
C THR A 83 2.61 -0.18 7.80
N LYS A 84 3.46 -1.21 7.84
CA LYS A 84 4.20 -1.58 9.06
C LYS A 84 5.05 -0.41 9.59
N ASN A 85 5.78 0.26 8.70
CA ASN A 85 6.64 1.38 9.05
C ASN A 85 5.83 2.56 9.58
N ARG A 86 4.66 2.84 8.99
CA ARG A 86 3.75 3.90 9.40
C ARG A 86 3.14 3.59 10.78
N CYS A 87 2.69 2.36 11.03
CA CYS A 87 2.24 1.92 12.36
C CYS A 87 3.31 2.17 13.43
N PHE A 88 4.54 1.69 13.20
CA PHE A 88 5.62 1.87 14.18
C PHE A 88 6.01 3.33 14.40
N LYS A 89 5.96 4.17 13.35
CA LYS A 89 6.18 5.61 13.48
C LYS A 89 5.14 6.26 14.38
N LEU A 90 3.86 5.91 14.20
CA LEU A 90 2.76 6.44 14.99
C LEU A 90 2.82 5.96 16.45
N LEU A 91 3.05 4.66 16.68
CA LEU A 91 3.25 4.09 18.02
C LEU A 91 4.40 4.74 18.78
N ARG A 92 5.51 5.07 18.09
CA ARG A 92 6.62 5.81 18.70
C ARG A 92 6.24 7.25 19.06
N LYS A 93 5.36 7.88 18.28
CA LYS A 93 4.87 9.25 18.55
C LYS A 93 3.92 9.28 19.75
N LEU A 94 3.07 8.27 19.91
CA LEU A 94 2.10 8.16 21.02
C LEU A 94 2.74 7.83 22.38
N ARG A 95 3.98 7.31 22.38
CA ARG A 95 4.74 7.00 23.61
C ARG A 95 5.57 8.18 24.14
N ARG A 96 5.48 9.35 23.49
CA ARG A 96 6.11 10.61 23.92
C ARG A 96 5.08 11.48 24.58
#